data_AF-A0A8I0B8I1-F1
#
_entry.id   AF-A0A8I0B8I1-F1
#
_cell.length_a   1.000
_cell.length_b   1.000
_cell.length_c   1.000
_cell.angle_alpha   90.00
_cell.angle_beta   90.00
_cell.angle_gamma   90.00
#
_symmetry.space_group_name_H-M   'P 1'
#
loop_
_entity.id
_entity.type
_entity.pdbx_description
1 polymer ?
#
loop_
_entity_poly.entity_id
_entity_poly.type
_entity_poly.pdbx_seq_one_letter_code
_entity_poly.pdbx_strand_id
1 'polypeptide(L)'
;MADKPLSLTQEIARIDEKLLTLIAQRTRLLAKAAQSRRAKGVGITDVQQEKTLWNTWRLASAKDNLDPQLVRRLFHLTNTLAYAQAEKDGGTGSLCLYPRRKPVHIDLDAPRDQILASILMVLAAVNAEPVTVAPFQGTDLSLELMNALRQFGLNLTAEAESYSSTPVPSWSADNTIVYAGQGKFHLYLLLCLSLGRVTKVKFTGATRLKVHDLRPIQDFLPTLGARLTTIEPHSTGLPARLEASGQIPDSVTIPPGFSKKFILALAVAATTYPKGLVIHVEPGYKTSPLLRKGIGFLQELIPEIQFQDATIVVPPGPVRLGLRHADVPMDPLLSLHVLAFPFFHGGTARLRGTWPPHHPHL
;
A
#
# COMPACT_ATOMS: atom_id res chain seq x y z
N MET A 1 51.05 6.34 28.83
CA MET A 1 49.80 5.62 29.15
C MET A 1 49.52 4.68 27.99
N ALA A 2 49.76 3.38 28.18
CA ALA A 2 49.47 2.39 27.14
C ALA A 2 47.94 2.29 27.00
N ASP A 3 47.44 2.47 25.78
CA ASP A 3 46.02 2.42 25.46
C ASP A 3 45.48 1.04 25.86
N LYS A 4 44.46 1.00 26.71
CA LYS A 4 43.88 -0.25 27.20
C LYS A 4 43.34 -1.00 25.97
N PRO A 5 43.66 -2.29 25.78
CA PRO A 5 43.10 -3.05 24.66
C PRO A 5 41.58 -2.96 24.74
N LEU A 6 40.96 -2.66 23.60
CA LEU A 6 39.52 -2.52 23.50
C LEU A 6 38.86 -3.82 23.92
N SER A 7 37.72 -3.71 24.58
CA SER A 7 36.85 -4.88 24.73
C SER A 7 36.38 -5.35 23.35
N LEU A 8 36.11 -6.65 23.20
CA LEU A 8 35.56 -7.22 21.98
C LEU A 8 34.31 -6.47 21.50
N THR A 9 33.46 -6.01 22.43
CA THR A 9 32.29 -5.18 22.11
C THR A 9 32.68 -3.85 21.45
N GLN A 10 33.73 -3.19 21.92
CA GLN A 10 34.22 -1.94 21.33
C GLN A 10 34.89 -2.16 19.97
N GLU A 11 35.56 -3.30 19.78
CA GLU A 11 36.10 -3.67 18.46
C GLU A 11 34.99 -3.92 17.44
N ILE A 12 33.95 -4.66 17.83
CA ILE A 12 32.76 -4.89 17.00
C ILE A 12 32.07 -3.56 16.68
N ALA A 13 31.87 -2.68 17.67
CA ALA A 13 31.26 -1.36 17.44
C ALA A 13 32.03 -0.52 16.41
N ARG A 14 33.37 -0.53 16.45
CA ARG A 14 34.21 0.15 15.45
C ARG A 14 34.07 -0.47 14.05
N ILE A 15 33.89 -1.79 13.96
CA ILE A 15 33.62 -2.46 12.69
C ILE A 15 32.23 -2.06 12.18
N ASP A 16 31.21 -2.01 13.04
CA ASP A 16 29.85 -1.62 12.67
C ASP A 16 29.79 -0.18 12.15
N GLU A 17 30.49 0.77 12.76
CA GLU A 17 30.61 2.14 12.26
C GLU A 17 31.22 2.20 10.85
N LYS A 18 32.27 1.41 10.62
CA LYS A 18 32.91 1.30 9.30
C LYS A 18 31.97 0.65 8.28
N LEU A 19 31.27 -0.41 8.67
CA LEU A 19 30.28 -1.08 7.82
C LEU A 19 29.17 -0.12 7.41
N LEU A 20 28.61 0.64 8.35
CA LEU A 20 27.57 1.64 8.07
C LEU A 20 28.08 2.74 7.12
N THR A 21 29.32 3.20 7.30
CA THR A 21 29.93 4.20 6.40
C THR A 21 30.08 3.66 4.98
N LEU A 22 30.57 2.43 4.82
CA LEU A 22 30.71 1.77 3.52
C LEU A 22 29.35 1.48 2.87
N ILE A 23 28.38 1.01 3.64
CA ILE A 23 27.00 0.80 3.18
C ILE A 23 26.39 2.12 2.70
N ALA A 24 26.57 3.22 3.44
CA ALA A 24 26.07 4.53 3.04
C ALA A 24 26.73 5.04 1.75
N GLN A 25 28.05 4.88 1.61
CA GLN A 25 28.77 5.24 0.38
C GLN A 25 28.28 4.42 -0.82
N ARG A 26 28.16 3.10 -0.67
CA ARG A 26 27.61 2.20 -1.70
C ARG A 26 26.19 2.58 -2.08
N THR A 27 25.35 2.85 -1.08
CA THR A 27 23.94 3.27 -1.24
C THR A 27 23.85 4.51 -2.11
N ARG A 28 24.64 5.55 -1.82
CA ARG A 28 24.67 6.80 -2.62
C ARG A 28 25.09 6.55 -4.06
N LEU A 29 26.10 5.72 -4.30
CA LEU A 29 26.57 5.41 -5.66
C LEU A 29 25.51 4.65 -6.47
N LEU A 30 24.89 3.64 -5.86
CA LEU A 30 23.85 2.85 -6.53
C LEU A 30 22.56 3.68 -6.71
N ALA A 31 22.20 4.56 -5.77
CA ALA A 31 21.08 5.47 -5.90
C ALA A 31 21.28 6.46 -7.06
N LYS A 32 22.49 7.04 -7.20
CA LYS A 32 22.84 7.90 -8.35
C LYS A 32 22.70 7.16 -9.68
N ALA A 33 23.15 5.89 -9.75
CA ALA A 33 22.98 5.07 -10.95
C ALA A 33 21.50 4.81 -11.26
N ALA A 34 20.70 4.45 -10.25
CA ALA A 34 19.26 4.23 -10.38
C ALA A 34 18.50 5.51 -10.80
N GLN A 35 18.86 6.67 -10.24
CA GLN A 35 18.31 7.99 -10.62
C GLN A 35 18.64 8.34 -12.07
N SER A 36 19.88 8.11 -12.50
CA SER A 36 20.30 8.32 -13.89
C SER A 36 19.48 7.48 -14.87
N ARG A 37 19.15 6.23 -14.51
CA ARG A 37 18.27 5.36 -15.32
C ARG A 37 16.83 5.88 -15.35
N ARG A 38 16.30 6.26 -14.20
CA ARG A 38 14.96 6.85 -14.07
C ARG A 38 14.81 8.11 -14.92
N ALA A 39 15.80 9.00 -14.91
CA ALA A 39 15.83 10.21 -15.72
C ALA A 39 15.81 9.92 -17.23
N LYS A 40 16.31 8.76 -17.65
CA LYS A 40 16.26 8.26 -19.03
C LYS A 40 14.96 7.50 -19.36
N GLY A 41 14.00 7.45 -18.44
CA GLY A 41 12.74 6.73 -18.60
C GLY A 41 12.88 5.20 -18.53
N VAL A 42 14.02 4.67 -18.06
CA VAL A 42 14.28 3.24 -17.94
C VAL A 42 14.15 2.80 -16.47
N GLY A 43 13.76 1.55 -16.24
CA GLY A 43 13.61 0.98 -14.89
C GLY A 43 14.84 1.18 -14.00
N ILE A 44 14.60 1.47 -12.71
CA ILE A 44 15.63 1.80 -11.70
C ILE A 44 16.65 0.68 -11.46
N THR A 45 16.29 -0.56 -11.77
CA THR A 45 17.14 -1.74 -11.66
C THR A 45 17.87 -2.01 -12.98
N ASP A 46 19.14 -2.37 -12.90
CA ASP A 46 19.95 -2.82 -14.03
C ASP A 46 20.40 -4.27 -13.81
N VAL A 47 19.86 -5.19 -14.61
CA VAL A 47 20.11 -6.64 -14.46
C VAL A 47 21.59 -6.98 -14.65
N GLN A 48 22.28 -6.31 -15.57
CA GLN A 48 23.69 -6.59 -15.83
C GLN A 48 24.57 -6.02 -14.72
N GLN A 49 24.25 -4.82 -14.25
CA GLN A 49 24.92 -4.24 -13.08
C GLN A 49 24.73 -5.11 -11.83
N GLU A 50 23.50 -5.57 -11.55
CA GLU A 50 23.22 -6.42 -10.40
C GLU A 50 23.97 -7.77 -10.47
N LYS A 51 24.03 -8.40 -11.65
CA LYS A 51 24.81 -9.63 -11.85
C LYS A 51 26.29 -9.41 -11.56
N THR A 52 26.86 -8.31 -12.06
CA THR A 52 28.28 -7.97 -11.82
C THR A 52 28.53 -7.73 -10.33
N LEU A 53 27.70 -6.93 -9.67
CA LEU A 53 27.84 -6.64 -8.24
C LEU A 53 27.66 -7.90 -7.38
N TRP A 54 26.69 -8.76 -7.71
CA TRP A 54 26.49 -10.03 -7.02
C TRP A 54 27.69 -10.96 -7.15
N ASN A 55 28.30 -11.06 -8.33
CA ASN A 55 29.50 -11.85 -8.53
C ASN A 55 30.66 -11.39 -7.62
N THR A 56 30.84 -10.08 -7.46
CA THR A 56 31.83 -9.53 -6.52
C THR A 56 31.55 -9.95 -5.07
N TRP A 57 30.29 -9.85 -4.62
CA TRP A 57 29.89 -10.28 -3.27
C TRP A 57 30.10 -11.77 -3.05
N ARG A 58 29.73 -12.59 -4.02
CA ARG A 58 29.90 -14.05 -3.98
C ARG A 58 31.37 -14.45 -3.88
N LEU A 59 32.24 -13.84 -4.68
CA LEU A 59 33.68 -14.15 -4.66
C LEU A 59 34.37 -13.68 -3.37
N ALA A 60 33.97 -12.53 -2.83
CA ALA A 60 34.52 -12.02 -1.58
C ALA A 60 34.10 -12.88 -0.38
N SER A 61 32.80 -13.19 -0.27
CA SER A 61 32.26 -13.98 0.85
C SER A 61 32.74 -15.42 0.91
N ALA A 62 33.08 -16.02 -0.25
CA ALA A 62 33.63 -17.37 -0.30
C ALA A 62 34.98 -17.51 0.42
N LYS A 63 35.76 -16.41 0.52
CA LYS A 63 37.06 -16.42 1.22
C LYS A 63 36.91 -16.56 2.74
N ASP A 64 35.85 -15.99 3.28
CA ASP A 64 35.58 -15.93 4.72
C ASP A 64 34.58 -17.00 5.18
N ASN A 65 34.27 -17.97 4.29
CA ASN A 65 33.35 -19.08 4.52
C ASN A 65 31.97 -18.65 5.04
N LEU A 66 31.48 -17.49 4.59
CA LEU A 66 30.16 -16.97 4.95
C LEU A 66 29.06 -17.74 4.23
N ASP A 67 27.93 -17.95 4.90
CA ASP A 67 26.77 -18.63 4.30
C ASP A 67 26.28 -17.88 3.04
N PRO A 68 26.27 -18.53 1.86
CA PRO A 68 25.92 -17.87 0.60
C PRO A 68 24.47 -17.34 0.57
N GLN A 69 23.54 -17.98 1.29
CA GLN A 69 22.14 -17.54 1.34
C GLN A 69 22.01 -16.26 2.18
N LEU A 70 22.70 -16.20 3.33
CA LEU A 70 22.72 -15.00 4.18
C LEU A 70 23.40 -13.82 3.48
N VAL A 71 24.51 -14.06 2.78
CA VAL A 71 25.20 -13.04 1.98
C VAL A 71 24.30 -12.52 0.86
N ARG A 72 23.55 -13.41 0.19
CA ARG A 72 22.58 -13.00 -0.83
C ARG A 72 21.47 -12.12 -0.27
N ARG A 73 20.93 -12.45 0.91
CA ARG A 73 19.95 -11.61 1.60
C ARG A 73 20.54 -10.23 1.94
N LEU A 74 21.76 -10.17 2.47
CA LEU A 74 22.44 -8.90 2.76
C LEU A 74 22.66 -8.05 1.50
N PHE A 75 23.05 -8.68 0.38
CA PHE A 75 23.16 -8.01 -0.92
C PHE A 75 21.82 -7.37 -1.35
N HIS A 76 20.72 -8.11 -1.26
CA HIS A 76 19.40 -7.58 -1.61
C HIS A 76 18.99 -6.44 -0.67
N LEU A 77 19.17 -6.58 0.64
CA LEU A 77 18.86 -5.53 1.62
C LEU A 77 19.67 -4.25 1.39
N THR A 78 20.97 -4.37 1.08
CA THR A 78 21.80 -3.19 0.78
C THR A 78 21.42 -2.52 -0.54
N ASN A 79 20.95 -3.27 -1.54
CA ASN A 79 20.39 -2.67 -2.77
C ASN A 79 19.06 -1.95 -2.51
N THR A 80 18.19 -2.53 -1.69
CA THR A 80 16.91 -1.92 -1.27
C THR A 80 17.14 -0.54 -0.65
N LEU A 81 18.18 -0.34 0.16
CA LEU A 81 18.51 0.99 0.70
C LEU A 81 18.73 2.02 -0.42
N ALA A 82 19.46 1.65 -1.47
CA ALA A 82 19.76 2.53 -2.59
C ALA A 82 18.52 2.84 -3.43
N TYR A 83 17.69 1.83 -3.70
CA TYR A 83 16.44 2.01 -4.44
C TYR A 83 15.45 2.88 -3.66
N ALA A 84 15.34 2.69 -2.34
CA ALA A 84 14.51 3.54 -1.49
C ALA A 84 14.98 5.00 -1.52
N GLN A 85 16.29 5.25 -1.60
CA GLN A 85 16.82 6.61 -1.75
C GLN A 85 16.52 7.18 -3.15
N ALA A 86 16.72 6.40 -4.21
CA ALA A 86 16.42 6.81 -5.58
C ALA A 86 14.92 7.09 -5.82
N GLU A 87 14.04 6.39 -5.11
CA GLU A 87 12.59 6.63 -5.12
C GLU A 87 12.23 7.98 -4.45
N LYS A 88 12.90 8.33 -3.34
CA LYS A 88 12.64 9.55 -2.55
C LYS A 88 13.06 10.87 -3.21
N ASP A 89 14.17 10.89 -3.94
CA ASP A 89 14.79 12.13 -4.45
C ASP A 89 14.08 12.76 -5.67
N GLY A 90 12.80 12.44 -5.88
CA GLY A 90 11.93 13.20 -6.80
C GLY A 90 11.51 14.58 -6.28
N GLY A 91 11.83 14.91 -5.02
CA GLY A 91 11.61 16.21 -4.40
C GLY A 91 12.90 16.73 -3.77
N THR A 92 13.43 17.81 -4.32
CA THR A 92 14.57 18.59 -3.81
C THR A 92 14.30 19.11 -2.40
N GLY A 93 15.02 18.59 -1.40
CA GLY A 93 15.03 19.13 -0.03
C GLY A 93 13.71 18.93 0.73
N SER A 94 13.80 18.77 2.05
CA SER A 94 12.65 19.03 2.90
C SER A 94 12.16 20.45 2.57
N LEU A 95 10.91 20.59 2.14
CA LEU A 95 10.26 21.88 2.00
C LEU A 95 10.15 22.47 3.40
N CYS A 96 11.22 23.11 3.86
CA CYS A 96 11.28 23.76 5.16
C CYS A 96 10.46 25.02 5.05
N LEU A 97 9.15 24.87 5.26
CA LEU A 97 8.24 25.98 5.41
C LEU A 97 8.55 26.63 6.77
N TYR A 98 8.93 27.91 6.73
CA TYR A 98 9.06 28.75 7.91
C TYR A 98 7.86 29.70 7.95
N PRO A 99 6.67 29.24 8.35
CA PRO A 99 5.49 30.08 8.36
C PRO A 99 5.70 31.26 9.31
N ARG A 100 5.29 32.46 8.87
CA ARG A 100 5.35 33.65 9.70
C ARG A 100 4.30 33.52 10.82
N ARG A 101 4.65 33.93 12.03
CA ARG A 101 3.71 33.99 13.16
C ARG A 101 2.79 35.20 13.02
N LYS A 102 1.64 35.01 12.38
CA LYS A 102 0.60 36.03 12.17
C LYS A 102 -0.78 35.38 12.29
N PRO A 103 -1.84 36.14 12.62
CA PRO A 103 -3.21 35.64 12.52
C PRO A 103 -3.46 34.96 11.17
N VAL A 104 -3.98 33.75 11.22
CA VAL A 104 -4.25 32.96 10.01
C VAL A 104 -5.67 33.24 9.51
N HIS A 105 -5.85 33.23 8.19
CA HIS A 105 -7.16 33.25 7.55
C HIS A 105 -7.18 32.13 6.52
N ILE A 106 -7.64 30.96 6.95
CA ILE A 106 -7.62 29.74 6.13
C ILE A 106 -9.04 29.48 5.64
N ASP A 107 -9.23 29.40 4.33
CA ASP A 107 -10.45 28.91 3.68
C ASP A 107 -10.04 27.99 2.53
N LEU A 108 -10.11 26.69 2.76
CA LEU A 108 -9.59 25.66 1.87
C LEU A 108 -10.54 24.46 1.81
N ASP A 109 -10.46 23.70 0.74
CA ASP A 109 -11.09 22.38 0.71
C ASP A 109 -10.33 21.44 1.64
N ALA A 110 -11.09 20.66 2.41
CA ALA A 110 -10.55 19.76 3.39
C ALA A 110 -9.78 18.60 2.72
N PRO A 111 -8.71 18.10 3.35
CA PRO A 111 -8.08 16.86 2.92
C PRO A 111 -9.09 15.72 3.00
N ARG A 112 -9.12 14.87 1.96
CA ARG A 112 -10.02 13.72 1.85
C ARG A 112 -9.40 12.48 2.49
N ASP A 113 -10.21 11.62 3.09
CA ASP A 113 -9.72 10.40 3.72
C ASP A 113 -9.17 9.42 2.68
N GLN A 114 -7.87 9.15 2.77
CA GLN A 114 -7.18 8.34 1.75
C GLN A 114 -7.63 6.88 1.72
N ILE A 115 -8.03 6.31 2.86
CA ILE A 115 -8.52 4.93 2.92
C ILE A 115 -9.89 4.88 2.24
N LEU A 116 -10.80 5.80 2.61
CA LEU A 116 -12.14 5.85 2.02
C LEU A 116 -12.08 6.18 0.52
N ALA A 117 -11.20 7.08 0.10
CA ALA A 117 -10.95 7.36 -1.32
C ALA A 117 -10.53 6.11 -2.09
N SER A 118 -9.65 5.28 -1.51
CA SER A 118 -9.19 4.04 -2.14
C SER A 118 -10.30 2.99 -2.20
N ILE A 119 -11.15 2.90 -1.17
CA ILE A 119 -12.33 2.03 -1.15
C ILE A 119 -13.30 2.45 -2.26
N LEU A 120 -13.69 3.74 -2.27
CA LEU A 120 -14.63 4.27 -3.25
C LEU A 120 -14.09 4.11 -4.68
N MET A 121 -12.79 4.26 -4.90
CA MET A 121 -12.18 4.06 -6.22
C MET A 121 -12.35 2.63 -6.71
N VAL A 122 -12.15 1.62 -5.86
CA VAL A 122 -12.38 0.21 -6.22
C VAL A 122 -13.86 -0.04 -6.48
N LEU A 123 -14.74 0.42 -5.59
CA LEU A 123 -16.19 0.24 -5.73
C LEU A 123 -16.73 0.91 -6.99
N ALA A 124 -16.33 2.16 -7.26
CA ALA A 124 -16.69 2.88 -8.47
C ALA A 124 -16.20 2.14 -9.73
N ALA A 125 -14.96 1.65 -9.72
CA ALA A 125 -14.36 0.95 -10.85
C ALA A 125 -15.12 -0.32 -11.24
N VAL A 126 -15.59 -1.08 -10.24
CA VAL A 126 -16.30 -2.36 -10.46
C VAL A 126 -17.82 -2.20 -10.54
N ASN A 127 -18.35 -0.98 -10.37
CA ASN A 127 -19.78 -0.71 -10.37
C ASN A 127 -20.38 -0.95 -11.77
N ALA A 128 -21.64 -1.40 -11.78
CA ALA A 128 -22.36 -1.67 -13.02
C ALA A 128 -22.84 -0.39 -13.74
N GLU A 129 -22.77 0.77 -13.08
CA GLU A 129 -23.19 2.06 -13.62
C GLU A 129 -22.03 3.07 -13.56
N PRO A 130 -21.97 4.05 -14.47
CA PRO A 130 -20.97 5.10 -14.41
C PRO A 130 -21.05 5.89 -13.09
N VAL A 131 -19.89 6.14 -12.50
CA VAL A 131 -19.76 6.92 -11.25
C VAL A 131 -18.73 8.01 -11.44
N THR A 132 -19.08 9.24 -11.13
CA THR A 132 -18.15 10.36 -11.02
C THR A 132 -17.88 10.66 -9.57
N VAL A 133 -16.61 10.73 -9.19
CA VAL A 133 -16.19 11.03 -7.82
C VAL A 133 -15.51 12.39 -7.79
N ALA A 134 -16.06 13.29 -6.99
CA ALA A 134 -15.56 14.65 -6.83
C ALA A 134 -15.76 15.15 -5.39
N PRO A 135 -14.80 15.91 -4.84
CA PRO A 135 -13.54 16.28 -5.45
C PRO A 135 -12.49 15.14 -5.36
N PHE A 136 -11.60 15.09 -6.35
CA PHE A 136 -10.46 14.20 -6.42
C PHE A 136 -9.17 14.99 -6.53
N GLN A 137 -8.26 14.78 -5.59
CA GLN A 137 -6.90 15.30 -5.66
C GLN A 137 -5.96 14.12 -5.98
N GLY A 138 -5.47 14.08 -7.22
CA GLY A 138 -4.58 13.02 -7.70
C GLY A 138 -3.24 13.01 -6.97
N THR A 139 -3.16 12.24 -5.88
CA THR A 139 -1.88 11.89 -5.24
C THR A 139 -1.20 10.75 -5.99
N ASP A 140 0.12 10.61 -5.87
CA ASP A 140 0.86 9.46 -6.41
C ASP A 140 0.20 8.13 -6.01
N LEU A 141 -0.20 7.99 -4.75
CA LEU A 141 -0.88 6.80 -4.24
C LEU A 141 -2.20 6.50 -4.95
N SER A 142 -3.05 7.50 -5.14
CA SER A 142 -4.33 7.31 -5.84
C SER A 142 -4.16 7.03 -7.33
N LEU A 143 -3.17 7.66 -7.97
CA LEU A 143 -2.88 7.44 -9.39
C LEU A 143 -2.26 6.05 -9.63
N GLU A 144 -1.41 5.58 -8.72
CA GLU A 144 -0.88 4.21 -8.73
C GLU A 144 -2.01 3.17 -8.63
N LEU A 145 -2.98 3.35 -7.71
CA LEU A 145 -4.14 2.47 -7.60
C LEU A 145 -5.00 2.50 -8.88
N MET A 146 -5.30 3.69 -9.40
CA MET A 146 -6.05 3.84 -10.65
C MET A 146 -5.39 3.11 -11.82
N ASN A 147 -4.08 3.23 -11.96
CA ASN A 147 -3.32 2.53 -13.00
C ASN A 147 -3.30 1.01 -12.78
N ALA A 148 -3.23 0.53 -11.53
CA ALA A 148 -3.35 -0.89 -11.23
C ALA A 148 -4.73 -1.45 -11.57
N LEU A 149 -5.81 -0.70 -11.29
CA LEU A 149 -7.18 -1.08 -11.67
C LEU A 149 -7.35 -1.09 -13.20
N ARG A 150 -6.74 -0.15 -13.92
CA ARG A 150 -6.69 -0.19 -15.40
C ARG A 150 -5.96 -1.41 -15.93
N GLN A 151 -4.92 -1.90 -15.24
CA GLN A 151 -4.23 -3.15 -15.60
C GLN A 151 -5.10 -4.40 -15.37
N PHE A 152 -6.19 -4.31 -14.60
CA PHE A 152 -7.23 -5.33 -14.50
C PHE A 152 -8.27 -5.22 -15.63
N GLY A 153 -8.15 -4.22 -16.51
CA GLY A 153 -9.11 -3.94 -17.58
C GLY A 153 -10.30 -3.05 -17.16
N LEU A 154 -10.26 -2.45 -15.97
CA LEU A 154 -11.29 -1.50 -15.51
C LEU A 154 -11.09 -0.13 -16.17
N ASN A 155 -12.18 0.61 -16.40
CA ASN A 155 -12.12 1.93 -17.01
C ASN A 155 -12.35 3.05 -15.99
N LEU A 156 -11.26 3.76 -15.69
CA LEU A 156 -11.21 4.94 -14.84
C LEU A 156 -10.52 6.05 -15.61
N THR A 157 -11.05 7.27 -15.56
CA THR A 157 -10.46 8.47 -16.18
C THR A 157 -10.32 9.55 -15.13
N ALA A 158 -9.11 10.07 -14.95
CA ALA A 158 -8.86 11.20 -14.07
C ALA A 158 -9.07 12.50 -14.84
N GLU A 159 -9.73 13.46 -14.21
CA GLU A 159 -9.88 14.84 -14.65
C GLU A 159 -9.16 15.76 -13.63
N ALA A 160 -9.24 17.08 -13.81
CA ALA A 160 -8.51 18.04 -12.97
C ALA A 160 -8.89 17.95 -11.47
N GLU A 161 -10.19 17.81 -11.17
CA GLU A 161 -10.72 17.79 -9.80
C GLU A 161 -11.68 16.61 -9.54
N SER A 162 -11.73 15.64 -10.45
CA SER A 162 -12.63 14.50 -10.37
C SER A 162 -11.97 13.26 -10.96
N TYR A 163 -12.56 12.09 -10.74
CA TYR A 163 -12.38 10.96 -11.64
C TYR A 163 -13.73 10.33 -11.96
N SER A 164 -13.84 9.75 -13.14
CA SER A 164 -15.02 9.00 -13.56
C SER A 164 -14.65 7.54 -13.79
N SER A 165 -15.60 6.65 -13.49
CA SER A 165 -15.57 5.26 -13.89
C SER A 165 -16.67 5.00 -14.91
N THR A 166 -16.35 4.19 -15.92
CA THR A 166 -17.35 3.66 -16.85
C THR A 166 -17.36 2.13 -16.78
N PRO A 167 -18.55 1.50 -16.73
CA PRO A 167 -18.66 0.05 -16.65
C PRO A 167 -18.03 -0.61 -17.88
N VAL A 168 -17.34 -1.72 -17.64
CA VAL A 168 -16.79 -2.57 -18.68
C VAL A 168 -17.54 -3.91 -18.70
N PRO A 169 -17.76 -4.55 -19.88
CA PRO A 169 -18.48 -5.82 -19.96
C PRO A 169 -17.82 -6.93 -19.13
N SER A 170 -16.49 -6.93 -19.07
CA SER A 170 -15.71 -7.83 -18.25
C SER A 170 -14.35 -7.21 -17.93
N TRP A 171 -13.76 -7.66 -16.83
CA TRP A 171 -12.41 -7.29 -16.39
C TRP A 171 -11.71 -8.54 -15.85
N SER A 172 -10.39 -8.59 -15.99
CA SER A 172 -9.54 -9.71 -15.57
C SER A 172 -8.10 -9.25 -15.40
N ALA A 173 -7.42 -9.79 -14.38
CA ALA A 173 -5.99 -9.65 -14.21
C ALA A 173 -5.22 -10.92 -14.65
N ASP A 174 -5.87 -11.83 -15.38
CA ASP A 174 -5.25 -13.10 -15.76
C ASP A 174 -4.07 -12.90 -16.71
N ASN A 175 -2.96 -13.53 -16.37
CA ASN A 175 -1.66 -13.44 -17.03
C ASN A 175 -1.09 -12.00 -17.14
N THR A 176 -1.52 -11.08 -16.27
CA THR A 176 -0.97 -9.71 -16.23
C THR A 176 0.12 -9.55 -15.17
N ILE A 177 0.96 -8.53 -15.37
CA ILE A 177 1.91 -8.05 -14.36
C ILE A 177 1.37 -6.71 -13.86
N VAL A 178 1.02 -6.65 -12.58
CA VAL A 178 0.40 -5.49 -11.96
C VAL A 178 1.37 -4.79 -11.04
N TYR A 179 1.50 -3.47 -11.17
CA TYR A 179 2.24 -2.65 -10.22
C TYR A 179 1.29 -2.17 -9.11
N ALA A 180 1.45 -2.70 -7.90
CA ALA A 180 0.56 -2.46 -6.76
C ALA A 180 0.83 -1.13 -6.02
N GLY A 181 1.69 -0.27 -6.56
CA GLY A 181 2.06 1.00 -5.93
C GLY A 181 3.02 0.84 -4.75
N GLN A 182 3.00 1.82 -3.87
CA GLN A 182 3.82 1.86 -2.66
C GLN A 182 3.09 1.48 -1.36
N GLY A 183 1.75 1.42 -1.39
CA GLY A 183 0.90 1.23 -0.21
C GLY A 183 0.49 -0.23 0.03
N LYS A 184 0.64 -0.72 1.27
CA LYS A 184 0.17 -2.07 1.65
C LYS A 184 -1.33 -2.27 1.41
N PHE A 185 -2.13 -1.21 1.63
CA PHE A 185 -3.59 -1.30 1.45
C PHE A 185 -3.98 -1.53 -0.01
N HIS A 186 -3.31 -0.84 -0.95
CA HIS A 186 -3.55 -1.04 -2.39
C HIS A 186 -3.15 -2.43 -2.84
N LEU A 187 -1.99 -2.93 -2.38
CA LEU A 187 -1.62 -4.33 -2.60
C LEU A 187 -2.70 -5.30 -2.10
N TYR A 188 -3.23 -5.09 -0.89
CA TYR A 188 -4.29 -5.95 -0.36
C TYR A 188 -5.61 -5.83 -1.13
N LEU A 189 -6.01 -4.62 -1.56
CA LEU A 189 -7.21 -4.42 -2.39
C LEU A 189 -7.09 -5.21 -3.69
N LEU A 190 -5.96 -5.06 -4.40
CA LEU A 190 -5.71 -5.74 -5.67
C LEU A 190 -5.62 -7.26 -5.49
N LEU A 191 -4.91 -7.74 -4.45
CA LEU A 191 -4.84 -9.17 -4.12
C LEU A 191 -6.23 -9.75 -3.88
N CYS A 192 -7.04 -9.11 -3.03
CA CYS A 192 -8.38 -9.60 -2.69
C CYS A 192 -9.33 -9.52 -3.89
N LEU A 193 -9.24 -8.47 -4.71
CA LEU A 193 -10.04 -8.35 -5.93
C LEU A 193 -9.77 -9.49 -6.92
N SER A 194 -8.52 -9.96 -7.00
CA SER A 194 -8.16 -11.12 -7.83
C SER A 194 -8.69 -12.46 -7.31
N LEU A 195 -9.12 -12.58 -6.05
CA LEU A 195 -9.54 -13.87 -5.48
C LEU A 195 -10.89 -14.36 -6.02
N GLY A 196 -11.80 -13.44 -6.35
CA GLY A 196 -13.16 -13.77 -6.80
C GLY A 196 -13.25 -14.36 -8.21
N ARG A 197 -12.12 -14.59 -8.89
CA ARG A 197 -12.03 -15.06 -10.27
C ARG A 197 -10.88 -16.04 -10.43
N VAL A 198 -10.98 -16.92 -11.44
CA VAL A 198 -9.82 -17.72 -11.88
C VAL A 198 -8.79 -16.75 -12.45
N THR A 199 -7.62 -16.63 -11.83
CA THR A 199 -6.64 -15.61 -12.22
C THR A 199 -5.22 -16.02 -11.83
N LYS A 200 -4.27 -15.82 -12.74
CA LYS A 200 -2.82 -15.87 -12.49
C LYS A 200 -2.21 -14.49 -12.71
N VAL A 201 -1.89 -13.78 -11.65
CA VAL A 201 -1.37 -12.41 -11.72
C VAL A 201 -0.04 -12.29 -11.00
N LYS A 202 0.88 -11.48 -11.54
CA LYS A 202 2.15 -11.15 -10.86
C LYS A 202 2.08 -9.73 -10.31
N PHE A 203 2.22 -9.59 -9.00
CA PHE A 203 2.32 -8.29 -8.36
C PHE A 203 3.77 -7.84 -8.22
N THR A 204 4.02 -6.60 -8.61
CA THR A 204 5.24 -5.84 -8.37
C THR A 204 4.90 -4.59 -7.57
N GLY A 205 5.88 -3.85 -7.06
CA GLY A 205 5.62 -2.66 -6.27
C GLY A 205 6.88 -1.89 -5.90
N ALA A 206 6.69 -0.77 -5.23
CA ALA A 206 7.77 0.06 -4.73
C ALA A 206 8.63 -0.70 -3.72
N THR A 207 9.82 -0.15 -3.43
CA THR A 207 10.80 -0.77 -2.54
C THR A 207 10.24 -1.16 -1.16
N ARG A 208 9.29 -0.38 -0.63
CA ARG A 208 8.58 -0.70 0.63
C ARG A 208 7.80 -2.02 0.61
N LEU A 209 7.26 -2.41 -0.54
CA LEU A 209 6.52 -3.68 -0.69
C LEU A 209 7.47 -4.86 -0.93
N LYS A 210 8.71 -4.62 -1.38
CA LYS A 210 9.72 -5.68 -1.53
C LYS A 210 10.21 -6.24 -0.20
N VAL A 211 10.24 -5.40 0.84
CA VAL A 211 10.61 -5.79 2.22
C VAL A 211 9.41 -6.08 3.12
N HIS A 212 8.19 -5.91 2.61
CA HIS A 212 6.98 -6.21 3.37
C HIS A 212 6.78 -7.73 3.44
N ASP A 213 6.71 -8.28 4.65
CA ASP A 213 6.55 -9.72 4.85
C ASP A 213 5.15 -10.20 4.43
N LEU A 214 5.10 -11.02 3.38
CA LEU A 214 3.89 -11.62 2.83
C LEU A 214 3.63 -13.02 3.36
N ARG A 215 4.53 -13.62 4.16
CA ARG A 215 4.34 -15.00 4.67
C ARG A 215 2.99 -15.21 5.36
N PRO A 216 2.52 -14.31 6.27
CA PRO A 216 1.19 -14.48 6.86
C PRO A 216 0.08 -14.57 5.81
N ILE A 217 0.17 -13.77 4.74
CA ILE A 217 -0.80 -13.80 3.63
C ILE A 217 -0.63 -15.08 2.79
N GLN A 218 0.59 -15.53 2.54
CA GLN A 218 0.86 -16.77 1.81
C GLN A 218 0.28 -18.00 2.51
N ASP A 219 0.42 -18.05 3.83
CA ASP A 219 -0.06 -19.16 4.66
C ASP A 219 -1.59 -19.18 4.75
N PHE A 220 -2.22 -18.02 4.65
CA PHE A 220 -3.68 -17.87 4.78
C PHE A 220 -4.44 -17.98 3.46
N LEU A 221 -3.91 -17.47 2.34
CA LEU A 221 -4.61 -17.48 1.05
C LEU A 221 -5.12 -18.86 0.58
N PRO A 222 -4.51 -20.02 0.93
CA PRO A 222 -5.09 -21.32 0.62
C PRO A 222 -6.50 -21.51 1.17
N THR A 223 -6.86 -20.92 2.31
CA THR A 223 -8.22 -20.97 2.85
C THR A 223 -9.23 -20.18 2.01
N LEU A 224 -8.75 -19.29 1.14
CA LEU A 224 -9.53 -18.52 0.17
C LEU A 224 -9.34 -19.05 -1.27
N GLY A 225 -8.91 -20.31 -1.42
CA GLY A 225 -8.80 -20.95 -2.74
C GLY A 225 -7.72 -20.33 -3.64
N ALA A 226 -6.67 -19.75 -3.05
CA ALA A 226 -5.58 -19.12 -3.77
C ALA A 226 -4.19 -19.44 -3.20
N ARG A 227 -3.15 -19.25 -4.02
CA ARG A 227 -1.76 -19.44 -3.63
C ARG A 227 -0.95 -18.20 -4.02
N LEU A 228 -0.20 -17.66 -3.07
CA LEU A 228 0.75 -16.58 -3.31
C LEU A 228 2.18 -17.12 -3.18
N THR A 229 3.02 -16.86 -4.17
CA THR A 229 4.42 -17.32 -4.21
C THR A 229 5.34 -16.15 -4.49
N THR A 230 6.37 -15.93 -3.67
CA THR A 230 7.43 -14.98 -4.00
C THR A 230 8.21 -15.47 -5.23
N ILE A 231 8.55 -14.56 -6.13
CA ILE A 231 9.31 -14.89 -7.34
C ILE A 231 10.80 -14.99 -7.03
N GLU A 232 11.29 -14.16 -6.12
CA GLU A 232 12.69 -14.14 -5.72
C GLU A 232 12.94 -15.17 -4.59
N PRO A 233 13.86 -16.13 -4.78
CA PRO A 233 14.21 -17.08 -3.74
C PRO A 233 14.63 -16.37 -2.45
N HIS A 234 14.10 -16.83 -1.31
CA HIS A 234 14.34 -16.27 0.03
C HIS A 234 13.87 -14.83 0.25
N SER A 235 13.15 -14.22 -0.70
CA SER A 235 12.40 -13.00 -0.46
C SER A 235 11.07 -13.33 0.21
N THR A 236 10.64 -12.45 1.12
CA THR A 236 9.33 -12.52 1.77
C THR A 236 8.33 -11.52 1.22
N GLY A 237 8.75 -10.59 0.35
CA GLY A 237 7.90 -9.53 -0.19
C GLY A 237 7.68 -9.63 -1.69
N LEU A 238 7.27 -8.52 -2.31
CA LEU A 238 7.14 -8.43 -3.77
C LEU A 238 8.52 -8.50 -4.46
N PRO A 239 8.62 -9.02 -5.69
CA PRO A 239 7.52 -9.46 -6.55
C PRO A 239 6.99 -10.86 -6.20
N ALA A 240 5.67 -11.03 -6.31
CA ALA A 240 4.98 -12.27 -5.97
C ALA A 240 3.90 -12.62 -7.02
N ARG A 241 3.69 -13.90 -7.26
CA ARG A 241 2.64 -14.43 -8.14
C ARG A 241 1.47 -14.97 -7.32
N LEU A 242 0.28 -14.49 -7.61
CA LEU A 242 -0.98 -15.02 -7.12
C LEU A 242 -1.59 -15.94 -8.17
N GLU A 243 -2.02 -17.12 -7.73
CA GLU A 243 -2.83 -18.05 -8.51
C GLU A 243 -4.12 -18.30 -7.72
N ALA A 244 -5.25 -17.81 -8.23
CA ALA A 244 -6.56 -17.92 -7.60
C ALA A 244 -7.48 -18.83 -8.42
N SER A 245 -8.26 -19.66 -7.73
CA SER A 245 -9.23 -20.56 -8.36
C SER A 245 -10.59 -19.91 -8.65
N GLY A 246 -10.85 -18.71 -8.13
CA GLY A 246 -12.18 -18.09 -8.15
C GLY A 246 -13.21 -18.75 -7.22
N GLN A 247 -12.85 -19.84 -6.54
CA GLN A 247 -13.72 -20.53 -5.60
C GLN A 247 -13.43 -20.04 -4.18
N ILE A 248 -14.25 -19.09 -3.74
CA ILE A 248 -14.17 -18.50 -2.40
C ILE A 248 -15.15 -19.26 -1.48
N PRO A 249 -14.75 -19.59 -0.23
CA PRO A 249 -15.67 -20.20 0.73
C PRO A 249 -16.76 -19.21 1.15
N ASP A 250 -17.88 -19.72 1.65
CA ASP A 250 -18.97 -18.87 2.14
C ASP A 250 -18.59 -18.11 3.43
N SER A 251 -17.65 -18.68 4.21
CA SER A 251 -17.10 -18.05 5.40
C SER A 251 -15.60 -18.29 5.56
N VAL A 252 -14.92 -17.37 6.24
CA VAL A 252 -13.49 -17.48 6.58
C VAL A 252 -13.22 -16.92 7.97
N THR A 253 -12.28 -17.53 8.68
CA THR A 253 -11.81 -17.02 9.99
C THR A 253 -10.40 -16.45 9.84
N ILE A 254 -10.24 -15.17 10.17
CA ILE A 254 -8.97 -14.46 10.11
C ILE A 254 -8.14 -14.77 11.37
N PRO A 255 -6.89 -15.23 11.23
CA PRO A 255 -6.02 -15.49 12.37
C PRO A 255 -5.70 -14.22 13.19
N PRO A 256 -5.35 -14.38 14.48
CA PRO A 256 -4.81 -13.31 15.31
C PRO A 256 -3.65 -12.56 14.65
N GLY A 257 -3.52 -11.27 14.90
CA GLY A 257 -2.37 -10.46 14.42
C GLY A 257 -2.36 -10.11 12.94
N PHE A 258 -3.36 -10.52 12.16
CA PHE A 258 -3.53 -10.09 10.77
C PHE A 258 -3.67 -8.57 10.58
N SER A 259 -3.26 -8.12 9.40
CA SER A 259 -3.37 -6.70 9.05
C SER A 259 -4.85 -6.27 8.95
N LYS A 260 -5.24 -5.28 9.75
CA LYS A 260 -6.55 -4.59 9.64
C LYS A 260 -6.82 -4.06 8.23
N LYS A 261 -5.76 -3.67 7.51
CA LYS A 261 -5.85 -3.23 6.10
C LYS A 261 -6.21 -4.39 5.16
N PHE A 262 -5.73 -5.60 5.45
CA PHE A 262 -6.08 -6.79 4.68
C PHE A 262 -7.54 -7.18 4.91
N ILE A 263 -7.98 -7.22 6.18
CA ILE A 263 -9.38 -7.50 6.54
C ILE A 263 -10.33 -6.53 5.83
N LEU A 264 -10.04 -5.23 5.88
CA LEU A 264 -10.83 -4.21 5.20
C LEU A 264 -10.81 -4.40 3.67
N ALA A 265 -9.64 -4.68 3.09
CA ALA A 265 -9.53 -4.92 1.64
C ALA A 265 -10.32 -6.16 1.19
N LEU A 266 -10.33 -7.21 2.01
CA LEU A 266 -11.13 -8.42 1.76
C LEU A 266 -12.62 -8.11 1.79
N ALA A 267 -13.09 -7.33 2.78
CA ALA A 267 -14.48 -6.91 2.86
C ALA A 267 -14.91 -6.06 1.64
N VAL A 268 -14.04 -5.15 1.17
CA VAL A 268 -14.28 -4.36 -0.04
C VAL A 268 -14.35 -5.27 -1.27
N ALA A 269 -13.37 -6.15 -1.47
CA ALA A 269 -13.35 -7.06 -2.61
C ALA A 269 -14.51 -8.06 -2.61
N ALA A 270 -14.98 -8.49 -1.43
CA ALA A 270 -16.09 -9.42 -1.28
C ALA A 270 -17.42 -8.89 -1.85
N THR A 271 -17.58 -7.56 -1.99
CA THR A 271 -18.71 -6.94 -2.71
C THR A 271 -18.79 -7.34 -4.20
N THR A 272 -17.72 -7.94 -4.73
CA THR A 272 -17.66 -8.46 -6.10
C THR A 272 -17.80 -9.98 -6.19
N TYR A 273 -17.84 -10.69 -5.05
CA TYR A 273 -17.87 -12.15 -5.04
C TYR A 273 -19.31 -12.65 -5.23
N PRO A 274 -19.58 -13.62 -6.13
CA PRO A 274 -20.94 -14.05 -6.45
C PRO A 274 -21.77 -14.55 -5.25
N LYS A 275 -21.11 -15.07 -4.21
CA LYS A 275 -21.76 -15.58 -2.99
C LYS A 275 -21.62 -14.65 -1.78
N GLY A 276 -20.94 -13.51 -1.94
CA GLY A 276 -20.55 -12.66 -0.82
C GLY A 276 -19.46 -13.33 0.01
N LEU A 277 -19.33 -12.94 1.27
CA LEU A 277 -18.40 -13.56 2.21
C LEU A 277 -18.76 -13.21 3.66
N VAL A 278 -18.70 -14.21 4.54
CA VAL A 278 -18.71 -14.01 5.99
C VAL A 278 -17.27 -14.05 6.51
N ILE A 279 -16.81 -12.97 7.15
CA ILE A 279 -15.45 -12.83 7.67
C ILE A 279 -15.52 -12.79 9.20
N HIS A 280 -15.05 -13.85 9.85
CA HIS A 280 -14.88 -13.89 11.30
C HIS A 280 -13.50 -13.35 11.67
N VAL A 281 -13.45 -12.42 12.63
CA VAL A 281 -12.23 -11.84 13.16
C VAL A 281 -12.20 -12.00 14.67
N GLU A 282 -11.03 -11.89 15.29
CA GLU A 282 -10.95 -11.89 16.75
C GLU A 282 -11.70 -10.69 17.37
N PRO A 283 -12.21 -10.82 18.61
CA PRO A 283 -12.91 -9.74 19.31
C PRO A 283 -12.13 -8.41 19.38
N GLY A 284 -10.79 -8.46 19.44
CA GLY A 284 -9.93 -7.27 19.45
C GLY A 284 -10.04 -6.40 18.19
N TYR A 285 -10.54 -6.94 17.07
CA TYR A 285 -10.79 -6.17 15.85
C TYR A 285 -12.10 -5.38 15.89
N LYS A 286 -13.06 -5.75 16.77
CA LYS A 286 -14.35 -5.05 16.92
C LYS A 286 -14.17 -3.58 17.29
N THR A 287 -13.12 -3.23 18.02
CA THR A 287 -12.82 -1.84 18.43
C THR A 287 -11.81 -1.14 17.53
N SER A 288 -11.40 -1.78 16.44
CA SER A 288 -10.38 -1.20 15.54
C SER A 288 -10.91 0.07 14.84
N PRO A 289 -10.28 1.24 15.03
CA PRO A 289 -10.68 2.49 14.38
C PRO A 289 -10.77 2.36 12.85
N LEU A 290 -9.79 1.69 12.24
CA LEU A 290 -9.71 1.51 10.79
C LEU A 290 -10.87 0.65 10.25
N LEU A 291 -11.23 -0.41 10.97
CA LEU A 291 -12.28 -1.33 10.51
C LEU A 291 -13.65 -0.68 10.70
N ARG A 292 -13.89 -0.04 11.84
CA ARG A 292 -15.13 0.70 12.07
C ARG A 292 -15.34 1.81 11.03
N LYS A 293 -14.30 2.60 10.75
CA LYS A 293 -14.35 3.64 9.73
C LYS A 293 -14.62 3.08 8.33
N GLY A 294 -13.82 2.09 7.92
CA GLY A 294 -13.92 1.52 6.57
C GLY A 294 -15.20 0.71 6.34
N ILE A 295 -15.60 -0.13 7.30
CA ILE A 295 -16.84 -0.90 7.19
C ILE A 295 -18.07 0.00 7.38
N GLY A 296 -18.03 0.99 8.28
CA GLY A 296 -19.11 1.98 8.40
C GLY A 296 -19.36 2.73 7.09
N PHE A 297 -18.28 3.18 6.43
CA PHE A 297 -18.39 3.79 5.09
C PHE A 297 -18.95 2.81 4.04
N LEU A 298 -18.57 1.53 4.10
CA LEU A 298 -19.17 0.52 3.24
C LEU A 298 -20.67 0.34 3.51
N GLN A 299 -21.11 0.41 4.77
CA GLN A 299 -22.52 0.30 5.16
C GLN A 299 -23.35 1.50 4.69
N GLU A 300 -22.77 2.70 4.64
CA GLU A 300 -23.43 3.88 4.06
C GLU A 300 -23.69 3.70 2.55
N LEU A 301 -22.77 3.03 1.85
CA LEU A 301 -22.90 2.75 0.42
C LEU A 301 -23.70 1.48 0.12
N ILE A 302 -23.68 0.50 1.03
CA ILE A 302 -24.24 -0.84 0.89
C ILE A 302 -24.86 -1.24 2.25
N PRO A 303 -26.12 -0.87 2.52
CA PRO A 303 -26.78 -1.07 3.81
C PRO A 303 -26.89 -2.54 4.27
N GLU A 304 -26.80 -3.49 3.35
CA GLU A 304 -26.84 -4.93 3.64
C GLU A 304 -25.56 -5.46 4.30
N ILE A 305 -24.46 -4.70 4.27
CA ILE A 305 -23.22 -5.07 4.98
C ILE A 305 -23.46 -4.98 6.48
N GLN A 306 -23.00 -6.00 7.22
CA GLN A 306 -23.12 -6.04 8.67
C GLN A 306 -21.76 -6.17 9.32
N PHE A 307 -21.57 -5.50 10.47
CA PHE A 307 -20.41 -5.69 11.33
C PHE A 307 -20.85 -5.78 12.80
N GLN A 308 -21.04 -7.02 13.26
CA GLN A 308 -21.53 -7.31 14.60
C GLN A 308 -20.71 -8.47 15.20
N ASP A 309 -20.42 -8.38 16.49
CA ASP A 309 -19.73 -9.44 17.26
C ASP A 309 -18.53 -10.08 16.57
N ALA A 310 -17.64 -9.21 16.06
CA ALA A 310 -16.42 -9.60 15.38
C ALA A 310 -16.66 -10.46 14.12
N THR A 311 -17.83 -10.31 13.51
CA THR A 311 -18.19 -10.91 12.23
C THR A 311 -18.58 -9.81 11.26
N ILE A 312 -17.98 -9.82 10.08
CA ILE A 312 -18.33 -8.95 8.96
C ILE A 312 -19.08 -9.81 7.94
N VAL A 313 -20.31 -9.43 7.60
CA VAL A 313 -21.11 -10.11 6.59
C VAL A 313 -21.18 -9.20 5.37
N VAL A 314 -20.68 -9.69 4.23
CA VAL A 314 -20.75 -8.99 2.94
C VAL A 314 -21.76 -9.73 2.06
N PRO A 315 -22.77 -9.03 1.50
CA PRO A 315 -23.79 -9.67 0.68
C PRO A 315 -23.22 -10.19 -0.64
N PRO A 316 -23.94 -11.11 -1.32
CA PRO A 316 -23.65 -11.52 -2.69
C PRO A 316 -23.48 -10.35 -3.65
N GLY A 317 -22.39 -10.37 -4.43
CA GLY A 317 -22.07 -9.39 -5.46
C GLY A 317 -22.45 -9.84 -6.88
N PRO A 318 -22.28 -8.96 -7.89
CA PRO A 318 -21.80 -7.58 -7.76
C PRO A 318 -22.88 -6.66 -7.16
N VAL A 319 -22.50 -5.90 -6.12
CA VAL A 319 -23.41 -4.93 -5.49
C VAL A 319 -23.55 -3.69 -6.38
N ARG A 320 -24.77 -3.14 -6.48
CA ARG A 320 -25.04 -1.87 -7.16
C ARG A 320 -25.03 -0.74 -6.16
N LEU A 321 -24.18 0.27 -6.37
CA LEU A 321 -24.09 1.41 -5.46
C LEU A 321 -25.29 2.35 -5.57
N GLY A 322 -25.99 2.40 -6.71
CA GLY A 322 -27.08 3.34 -6.93
C GLY A 322 -26.66 4.82 -6.94
N LEU A 323 -25.37 5.09 -7.15
CA LEU A 323 -24.79 6.43 -7.13
C LEU A 323 -24.25 6.81 -8.51
N ARG A 324 -24.56 8.03 -8.96
CA ARG A 324 -23.94 8.64 -10.15
C ARG A 324 -22.81 9.61 -9.80
N HIS A 325 -22.94 10.24 -8.64
CA HIS A 325 -21.95 11.17 -8.09
C HIS A 325 -21.65 10.76 -6.66
N ALA A 326 -20.38 10.78 -6.27
CA ALA A 326 -19.97 10.50 -4.91
C ALA A 326 -18.89 11.48 -4.43
N ASP A 327 -18.96 11.84 -3.15
CA ASP A 327 -17.94 12.61 -2.44
C ASP A 327 -17.20 11.67 -1.47
N VAL A 328 -15.89 11.88 -1.32
CA VAL A 328 -15.11 11.22 -0.27
C VAL A 328 -15.18 12.08 0.99
N PRO A 329 -15.55 11.52 2.15
CA PRO A 329 -15.54 12.28 3.39
C PRO A 329 -14.15 12.88 3.69
N MET A 330 -14.16 14.01 4.41
CA MET A 330 -12.94 14.62 4.93
C MET A 330 -12.16 13.64 5.80
N ASP A 331 -10.83 13.76 5.84
CA ASP A 331 -9.99 13.13 6.86
C ASP A 331 -10.01 13.99 8.13
N PRO A 332 -10.64 13.57 9.23
CA PRO A 332 -10.77 14.42 10.42
C PRO A 332 -9.43 14.67 11.11
N LEU A 333 -8.50 13.72 11.06
CA LEU A 333 -7.19 13.88 11.72
C LEU A 333 -6.35 14.89 10.95
N LEU A 334 -6.26 14.80 9.62
CA LEU A 334 -5.55 15.80 8.82
C LEU A 334 -6.23 17.17 8.89
N SER A 335 -7.56 17.19 8.88
CA SER A 335 -8.35 18.42 9.00
C SER A 335 -8.10 19.10 10.36
N LEU A 336 -8.00 18.33 11.45
CA LEU A 336 -7.70 18.86 12.79
C LEU A 336 -6.36 19.61 12.85
N HIS A 337 -5.34 19.14 12.12
CA HIS A 337 -4.05 19.84 12.08
C HIS A 337 -4.20 21.25 11.53
N VAL A 338 -5.05 21.44 10.50
CA VAL A 338 -5.31 22.76 9.90
C VAL A 338 -6.22 23.60 10.81
N LEU A 339 -7.26 22.99 11.38
CA LEU A 339 -8.20 23.66 12.28
C LEU A 339 -7.57 24.11 13.60
N ALA A 340 -6.45 23.51 14.01
CA ALA A 340 -5.71 23.91 15.20
C ALA A 340 -4.85 25.18 15.00
N PHE A 341 -4.59 25.64 13.76
CA PHE A 341 -3.72 26.81 13.53
C PHE A 341 -4.19 28.10 14.22
N PRO A 342 -5.48 28.48 14.18
CA PRO A 342 -5.98 29.67 14.88
C PRO A 342 -5.71 29.65 16.39
N PHE A 343 -5.68 28.47 17.02
CA PHE A 343 -5.35 28.35 18.45
C PHE A 343 -3.93 28.85 18.76
N PHE A 344 -2.97 28.59 17.87
CA PHE A 344 -1.56 28.96 18.08
C PHE A 344 -1.20 30.37 17.61
N HIS A 345 -1.90 30.91 16.60
CA HIS A 345 -1.50 32.14 15.92
C HIS A 345 -2.59 33.22 15.87
N GLY A 346 -3.79 32.95 16.38
CA GLY A 346 -4.97 33.78 16.22
C GLY A 346 -5.57 33.69 14.81
N GLY A 347 -6.73 34.35 14.60
CA GLY A 347 -7.43 34.38 13.31
C GLY A 347 -8.51 33.30 13.18
N THR A 348 -8.76 32.84 11.95
CA THR A 348 -9.85 31.92 11.60
C THR A 348 -9.41 30.84 10.61
N ALA A 349 -10.02 29.65 10.74
CA ALA A 349 -9.85 28.56 9.77
C ALA A 349 -11.21 27.93 9.44
N ARG A 350 -11.48 27.77 8.14
CA ARG A 350 -12.64 27.10 7.58
C ARG A 350 -12.17 26.04 6.60
N LEU A 351 -12.71 24.84 6.75
CA LEU A 351 -12.50 23.73 5.82
C LEU A 351 -13.83 23.35 5.17
N ARG A 352 -13.83 23.18 3.85
CA ARG A 352 -15.03 22.85 3.05
C ARG A 352 -15.05 21.39 2.62
N GLY A 353 -16.25 20.80 2.57
CA GLY A 353 -16.49 19.39 2.21
C GLY A 353 -17.44 18.68 3.18
N THR A 354 -17.44 17.35 3.15
CA THR A 354 -18.39 16.52 3.90
C THR A 354 -17.72 15.85 5.10
N TRP A 355 -18.17 16.18 6.32
CA TRP A 355 -17.69 15.49 7.51
C TRP A 355 -18.25 14.06 7.55
N PRO A 356 -17.42 13.07 7.90
CA PRO A 356 -17.89 11.71 8.09
C PRO A 356 -18.88 11.65 9.27
N PRO A 357 -20.04 10.95 9.13
CA PRO A 357 -21.10 10.95 10.14
C PRO A 357 -20.70 10.22 11.44
N HIS A 358 -19.75 9.28 11.36
CA HIS A 358 -19.27 8.51 12.51
C HIS A 358 -17.74 8.42 12.52
N HIS A 359 -17.11 9.05 13.51
CA HIS A 359 -15.71 8.78 13.87
C HIS A 359 -15.65 8.26 15.31
N PRO A 360 -15.33 6.97 15.54
CA PRO A 360 -15.28 6.43 16.89
C PRO A 360 -14.07 6.90 17.72
N HIS A 361 -13.18 7.72 17.17
CA HIS A 361 -11.94 8.14 17.85
C HIS A 361 -11.48 9.58 17.51
N LEU A 362 -12.45 10.49 17.31
CA LEU A 362 -12.34 11.79 17.97
C LEU A 362 -12.96 11.66 19.35
#